data_AF-A0A3C0ATD0-F1
#
_entry.id   AF-A0A3C0ATD0-F1
#
_cell.length_a   1.000
_cell.length_b   1.000
_cell.length_c   1.000
_cell.angle_alpha   90.00
_cell.angle_beta   90.00
_cell.angle_gamma   90.00
#
_symmetry.space_group_name_H-M   'P 1'
#
loop_
_entity.id
_entity.type
_entity.pdbx_description
1 polymer ?
#
loop_
_entity_poly.entity_id
_entity_poly.type
_entity_poly.pdbx_seq_one_letter_code
_entity_poly.pdbx_strand_id
1 'polypeptide(L)'
;MDTLLELDHISKIYGDLHAVDDLSLTVPQGEWLAIVGSSGSGKTTLMNMIGCMDTPSEGSVSLEGRRLEDLNARQLADVRKNMIGLVFQKFYLVPHLTAVENVMVAQYYHSVVDERQALEALERVGLKDRAHHLPGQLSGGEQQRV
;
A
#
# COMPACT_ATOMS: atom_id res chain seq x y z
N MET A 1 21.94 -9.79 -4.01
CA MET A 1 20.49 -9.55 -4.17
C MET A 1 20.23 -8.26 -3.43
N ASP A 2 19.62 -7.29 -4.08
CA ASP A 2 19.37 -5.99 -3.46
C ASP A 2 18.15 -6.12 -2.53
N THR A 3 18.33 -5.73 -1.26
CA THR A 3 17.28 -5.78 -0.24
C THR A 3 16.28 -4.66 -0.50
N LEU A 4 15.00 -5.01 -0.63
CA LEU A 4 13.91 -4.04 -0.81
C LEU A 4 13.34 -3.59 0.54
N LEU A 5 13.09 -4.52 1.45
CA LEU A 5 12.51 -4.27 2.77
C LEU A 5 13.33 -4.97 3.84
N GLU A 6 13.62 -4.26 4.92
CA GLU A 6 14.22 -4.83 6.13
C GLU A 6 13.42 -4.37 7.35
N LEU A 7 13.02 -5.34 8.16
CA LEU A 7 12.45 -5.17 9.48
C LEU A 7 13.49 -5.69 10.46
N ASP A 8 13.94 -4.83 11.36
CA ASP A 8 14.95 -5.16 12.36
C ASP A 8 14.35 -5.00 13.76
N HIS A 9 14.08 -6.14 14.40
CA HIS A 9 13.57 -6.24 15.77
C HIS A 9 12.35 -5.34 16.04
N ILE A 10 11.40 -5.32 15.11
CA ILE A 10 10.27 -4.39 15.20
C ILE A 10 9.22 -4.87 16.20
N SER A 11 8.74 -3.93 17.01
CA SER A 11 7.59 -4.12 17.90
C SER A 11 6.58 -3.00 17.70
N LYS A 12 5.29 -3.32 17.87
CA LYS A 12 4.22 -2.33 17.93
C LYS A 12 3.40 -2.51 19.19
N ILE A 13 3.45 -1.52 20.06
CA ILE A 13 2.91 -1.57 21.41
C ILE A 13 1.78 -0.54 21.54
N TYR A 14 0.60 -0.99 22.00
CA TYR A 14 -0.55 -0.15 22.30
C TYR A 14 -0.95 -0.33 23.78
N GLY A 15 -0.47 0.57 24.65
CA GLY A 15 -0.59 0.36 26.10
C GLY A 15 0.19 -0.87 26.52
N ASP A 16 -0.48 -1.85 27.13
CA ASP A 16 0.14 -3.13 27.54
C ASP A 16 0.08 -4.21 26.45
N LEU A 17 -0.53 -3.92 25.28
CA LEU A 17 -0.68 -4.89 24.19
C LEU A 17 0.47 -4.80 23.19
N HIS A 18 1.21 -5.90 23.02
CA HIS A 18 2.18 -6.08 21.95
C HIS A 18 1.46 -6.66 20.72
N ALA A 19 1.11 -5.80 19.76
CA ALA A 19 0.42 -6.21 18.54
C ALA A 19 1.37 -6.85 17.52
N VAL A 20 2.63 -6.42 17.53
CA VAL A 20 3.78 -7.08 16.90
C VAL A 20 4.88 -7.07 17.95
N ASP A 21 5.58 -8.20 18.11
CA ASP A 21 6.53 -8.40 19.20
C ASP A 21 7.83 -8.99 18.64
N ASP A 22 8.88 -8.18 18.61
CA ASP A 22 10.25 -8.52 18.21
C ASP A 22 10.36 -9.32 16.89
N LEU A 23 9.91 -8.71 15.79
CA LEU A 23 9.93 -9.34 14.47
C LEU A 23 11.08 -8.81 13.60
N SER A 24 11.88 -9.72 13.06
CA SER A 24 12.87 -9.43 12.01
C SER A 24 12.54 -10.16 10.71
N LEU A 25 12.64 -9.44 9.59
CA LEU A 25 12.33 -9.95 8.25
C LEU A 25 13.10 -9.16 7.20
N THR A 26 13.70 -9.85 6.24
CA THR A 26 14.33 -9.24 5.07
C THR A 26 13.64 -9.74 3.81
N VAL A 27 13.23 -8.82 2.93
CA VAL A 27 12.60 -9.15 1.65
C VAL A 27 13.46 -8.58 0.51
N PRO A 28 14.05 -9.44 -0.33
CA PRO A 28 14.75 -9.03 -1.54
C PRO A 28 13.81 -8.40 -2.58
N GLN A 29 14.38 -7.58 -3.47
CA GLN A 29 13.64 -7.01 -4.59
C GLN A 29 13.09 -8.10 -5.53
N GLY A 30 11.83 -7.95 -5.92
CA GLY A 30 11.15 -8.86 -6.86
C GLY A 30 10.60 -10.14 -6.22
N GLU A 31 10.74 -10.32 -4.91
CA GLU A 31 10.13 -11.44 -4.21
C GLU A 31 8.63 -11.27 -3.98
N TRP A 32 7.93 -12.41 -3.98
CA TRP A 32 6.54 -12.49 -3.58
C TRP A 32 6.43 -13.21 -2.24
N LEU A 33 5.90 -12.49 -1.24
CA LEU A 33 5.75 -12.98 0.13
C LEU A 33 4.28 -13.04 0.51
N ALA A 34 3.91 -14.06 1.29
CA ALA A 34 2.59 -14.17 1.90
C ALA A 34 2.71 -14.21 3.44
N ILE A 35 1.86 -13.44 4.12
CA ILE A 35 1.76 -13.41 5.59
C ILE A 35 0.42 -14.02 5.98
N VAL A 36 0.46 -15.14 6.71
CA VAL A 36 -0.72 -15.92 7.09
C VAL A 36 -0.77 -16.06 8.61
N GLY A 37 -1.97 -16.03 9.18
CA GLY A 37 -2.18 -16.17 10.63
C GLY A 37 -3.62 -15.90 11.04
N SER A 38 -4.00 -16.27 12.26
CA SER A 38 -5.35 -16.07 12.82
C SER A 38 -5.74 -14.59 12.93
N SER A 39 -7.04 -14.29 13.03
CA SER A 39 -7.47 -12.92 13.32
C SER A 39 -6.84 -12.44 14.64
N GLY A 40 -6.38 -11.19 14.67
CA GLY A 40 -5.69 -10.62 15.84
C GLY A 40 -4.19 -10.91 15.94
N SER A 41 -3.60 -11.72 15.04
CA SER A 41 -2.18 -12.06 15.08
C SER A 41 -1.20 -10.94 14.65
N GLY A 42 -1.63 -9.68 14.61
CA GLY A 42 -0.75 -8.55 14.25
C GLY A 42 -0.54 -8.29 12.76
N LYS A 43 -1.07 -9.11 11.83
CA LYS A 43 -0.81 -8.96 10.37
C LYS A 43 -1.13 -7.58 9.81
N THR A 44 -2.31 -7.05 10.14
CA THR A 44 -2.71 -5.71 9.66
C THR A 44 -1.81 -4.63 10.25
N THR A 45 -1.40 -4.77 11.50
CA THR A 45 -0.45 -3.88 12.16
C THR A 45 0.90 -3.89 11.46
N LEU A 46 1.41 -5.09 11.15
CA LEU A 46 2.63 -5.28 10.37
C LEU A 46 2.54 -4.64 8.97
N MET A 47 1.46 -4.92 8.25
CA MET A 47 1.21 -4.32 6.93
C MET A 47 1.12 -2.79 6.98
N ASN A 48 0.56 -2.22 8.05
CA ASN A 48 0.50 -0.77 8.23
C ASN A 48 1.89 -0.16 8.46
N MET A 49 2.77 -0.83 9.21
CA MET A 49 4.15 -0.37 9.41
C MET A 49 4.96 -0.45 8.10
N ILE A 50 4.87 -1.57 7.37
CA ILE A 50 5.50 -1.72 6.05
C ILE A 50 4.96 -0.66 5.07
N GLY A 51 3.65 -0.43 5.08
CA GLY A 51 2.97 0.57 4.27
C GLY A 51 3.23 2.02 4.68
N CYS A 52 4.10 2.26 5.67
CA CYS A 52 4.38 3.57 6.25
C CYS A 52 3.12 4.32 6.74
N MET A 53 2.03 3.61 7.05
CA MET A 53 0.79 4.17 7.61
C MET A 53 0.84 4.25 9.13
N ASP A 54 1.76 3.51 9.74
CA ASP A 54 2.07 3.52 11.16
C ASP A 54 3.59 3.39 11.34
N THR A 55 4.13 3.75 12.50
CA THR A 55 5.54 3.58 12.84
C THR A 55 5.71 2.51 13.92
N PRO A 56 6.79 1.72 13.91
CA PRO A 56 7.07 0.82 15.02
C PRO A 56 7.22 1.61 16.33
N SER A 57 6.93 0.95 17.44
CA SER A 57 7.23 1.47 18.78
C SER A 57 8.71 1.24 19.13
N GLU A 58 9.27 0.13 18.64
CA GLU A 58 10.67 -0.26 18.82
C GLU A 58 11.19 -0.94 17.55
N GLY A 59 12.51 -0.96 17.36
CA GLY A 59 13.15 -1.50 16.16
C GLY A 59 13.17 -0.52 14.99
N SER A 60 13.50 -1.03 13.80
CA SER A 60 13.58 -0.21 12.59
C SER A 60 13.00 -0.87 11.35
N VAL A 61 12.49 -0.04 10.43
CA VAL A 61 12.02 -0.42 9.11
C VAL A 61 12.86 0.33 8.08
N SER A 62 13.44 -0.40 7.13
CA SER A 62 14.14 0.18 5.98
C SER A 62 13.50 -0.24 4.66
N LEU A 63 13.39 0.71 3.73
CA LEU A 63 12.95 0.48 2.35
C LEU A 63 14.05 0.94 1.40
N GLU A 64 14.56 0.05 0.54
CA GLU A 64 15.73 0.27 -0.33
C GLU A 64 16.93 0.89 0.43
N GLY A 65 17.18 0.40 1.64
CA GLY A 65 18.26 0.89 2.51
C GLY A 65 17.98 2.22 3.22
N ARG A 66 16.80 2.83 3.01
CA ARG A 66 16.39 4.06 3.69
C ARG A 66 15.58 3.73 4.94
N ARG A 67 16.14 4.06 6.11
CA ARG A 67 15.41 3.96 7.40
C ARG A 67 14.23 4.92 7.44
N LEU A 68 13.08 4.43 7.91
CA LEU A 68 11.84 5.17 7.92
C LEU A 68 11.66 6.01 9.19
N GLU A 69 12.25 5.61 10.31
CA GLU A 69 12.16 6.35 11.59
C GLU A 69 12.76 7.76 11.51
N ASP A 70 13.73 7.96 10.62
CA ASP A 70 14.41 9.26 10.41
C ASP A 70 13.56 10.25 9.59
N LEU A 71 12.40 9.82 9.11
CA LEU A 71 11.55 10.57 8.19
C LEU A 71 10.38 11.23 8.93
N ASN A 72 10.15 12.51 8.63
CA ASN A 72 8.93 13.17 9.08
C ASN A 72 7.71 12.74 8.25
N ALA A 73 6.51 13.12 8.70
CA ALA A 73 5.25 12.73 8.06
C ALA A 73 5.16 13.07 6.56
N ARG A 74 5.76 14.18 6.11
CA ARG A 74 5.79 14.56 4.69
C ARG A 74 6.70 13.62 3.90
N GLN A 75 7.89 13.32 4.44
CA GLN A 75 8.83 12.40 3.81
C GLN A 75 8.29 10.95 3.77
N LEU A 76 7.57 10.52 4.81
CA LEU A 76 6.87 9.23 4.81
C LEU A 76 5.76 9.20 3.76
N ALA A 77 5.03 10.30 3.57
CA ALA A 77 4.05 10.40 2.48
C ALA A 77 4.71 10.32 1.09
N ASP A 78 5.90 10.92 0.93
CA ASP A 78 6.68 10.80 -0.30
C ASP A 78 7.19 9.38 -0.54
N VAL A 79 7.56 8.63 0.50
CA VAL A 79 7.89 7.20 0.36
C VAL A 79 6.65 6.42 -0.09
N ARG A 80 5.51 6.57 0.61
CA ARG A 80 4.26 5.87 0.27
C ARG A 80 3.86 6.08 -1.18
N LYS A 81 3.80 7.33 -1.62
CA LYS A 81 3.28 7.68 -2.94
C LYS A 81 4.18 7.22 -4.10
N ASN A 82 5.48 7.03 -3.86
CA ASN A 82 6.46 6.69 -4.89
C ASN A 82 6.84 5.20 -4.90
N MET A 83 6.74 4.50 -3.76
CA MET A 83 7.30 3.16 -3.60
C MET A 83 6.25 2.10 -3.23
N ILE A 84 5.07 2.50 -2.74
CA ILE A 84 4.11 1.58 -2.13
C ILE A 84 2.75 1.66 -2.83
N GLY A 85 2.34 0.55 -3.44
CA GLY A 85 0.95 0.32 -3.86
C GLY A 85 0.20 -0.49 -2.80
N LEU A 86 -1.02 -0.08 -2.43
CA LEU A 86 -1.86 -0.78 -1.46
C LEU A 86 -3.17 -1.18 -2.10
N VAL A 87 -3.51 -2.46 -1.95
CA VAL A 87 -4.78 -3.03 -2.40
C VAL A 87 -5.42 -3.74 -1.21
N PHE A 88 -6.62 -3.33 -0.84
CA PHE A 88 -7.34 -3.86 0.33
C PHE A 88 -8.49 -4.78 -0.09
N GLN A 89 -9.08 -5.47 0.87
CA GLN A 89 -10.31 -6.25 0.64
C GLN A 89 -11.52 -5.35 0.30
N LYS A 90 -11.54 -4.11 0.83
CA LYS A 90 -12.50 -3.09 0.42
C LYS A 90 -11.88 -2.25 -0.70
N PHE A 91 -12.68 -1.87 -1.69
CA PHE A 91 -12.17 -1.21 -2.90
C PHE A 91 -11.76 0.25 -2.69
N TYR A 92 -12.30 0.94 -1.68
CA TYR A 92 -12.04 2.37 -1.39
C TYR A 92 -12.21 3.33 -2.59
N LEU A 93 -12.99 2.94 -3.60
CA LEU A 93 -13.35 3.80 -4.73
C LEU A 93 -14.27 4.93 -4.28
N VAL A 94 -14.04 6.13 -4.81
CA VAL A 94 -14.93 7.28 -4.67
C VAL A 94 -16.19 7.02 -5.50
N PRO A 95 -17.38 6.86 -4.88
CA PRO A 95 -18.57 6.36 -5.58
C PRO A 95 -19.09 7.23 -6.73
N HIS A 96 -18.73 8.52 -6.73
CA HIS A 96 -19.19 9.52 -7.69
C HIS A 96 -18.16 9.83 -8.78
N LEU A 97 -17.01 9.15 -8.76
CA LEU A 97 -15.99 9.22 -9.80
C LEU A 97 -16.05 7.94 -10.63
N THR A 98 -15.84 8.05 -11.92
CA THR A 98 -15.65 6.92 -12.84
C THR A 98 -14.38 6.13 -12.50
N ALA A 99 -14.20 4.93 -13.08
CA ALA A 99 -12.99 4.14 -12.88
C ALA A 99 -11.72 4.93 -13.26
N VAL A 100 -11.72 5.63 -14.40
CA VAL A 100 -10.57 6.44 -14.82
C VAL A 100 -10.32 7.61 -13.88
N GLU A 101 -11.37 8.27 -13.39
CA GLU A 101 -11.24 9.36 -12.43
C GLU A 101 -10.70 8.87 -11.08
N ASN A 102 -11.08 7.66 -10.62
CA ASN A 102 -10.50 7.04 -9.42
C ASN A 102 -9.00 6.79 -9.57
N VAL A 103 -8.55 6.30 -10.73
CA VAL A 103 -7.11 6.14 -11.02
C VAL A 103 -6.40 7.50 -11.08
N MET A 104 -7.05 8.51 -11.65
CA MET A 104 -6.51 9.88 -11.71
C MET A 104 -6.42 10.55 -10.32
N VAL A 105 -7.27 10.17 -9.35
CA VAL A 105 -7.12 10.62 -7.96
C VAL A 105 -5.78 10.17 -7.40
N ALA A 106 -5.34 8.94 -7.69
CA ALA A 106 -4.00 8.52 -7.28
C ALA A 106 -2.94 9.42 -7.93
N GLN A 107 -3.01 9.65 -9.25
CA GLN A 107 -2.08 10.53 -9.97
C GLN A 107 -1.99 11.92 -9.34
N TYR A 108 -3.12 12.52 -8.96
CA TYR A 108 -3.15 13.83 -8.31
C TYR A 108 -2.21 13.94 -7.08
N TYR A 109 -2.02 12.85 -6.34
CA TYR A 109 -1.15 12.84 -5.17
C TYR A 109 0.31 12.48 -5.45
N HIS A 110 0.62 11.72 -6.51
CA HIS A 110 1.98 11.21 -6.75
C HIS A 110 2.63 11.66 -8.08
N SER A 111 1.86 12.23 -9.00
CA SER A 111 2.32 12.59 -10.34
C SER A 111 1.47 13.71 -10.98
N VAL A 112 1.67 13.98 -12.27
CA VAL A 112 0.81 14.88 -13.05
C VAL A 112 -0.41 14.08 -13.49
N VAL A 113 -1.60 14.65 -13.29
CA VAL A 113 -2.84 14.05 -13.77
C VAL A 113 -2.81 13.95 -15.29
N ASP A 114 -2.89 12.72 -15.81
CA ASP A 114 -2.88 12.40 -17.24
C ASP A 114 -3.87 11.25 -17.48
N GLU A 115 -5.04 11.60 -18.00
CA GLU A 115 -6.13 10.66 -18.30
C GLU A 115 -5.65 9.54 -19.24
N ARG A 116 -4.75 9.83 -20.19
CA ARG A 116 -4.22 8.80 -21.10
C ARG A 116 -3.45 7.74 -20.32
N GLN A 117 -2.62 8.14 -19.37
CA GLN A 117 -1.90 7.18 -18.51
C GLN A 117 -2.86 6.39 -17.60
N ALA A 118 -3.93 7.03 -17.10
CA ALA A 118 -4.95 6.34 -16.32
C ALA A 118 -5.71 5.29 -17.14
N LEU A 119 -6.05 5.61 -18.40
CA LEU A 119 -6.65 4.68 -19.35
C LEU A 119 -5.72 3.51 -19.68
N GLU A 120 -4.43 3.78 -19.91
CA GLU A 120 -3.42 2.75 -20.14
C GLU A 120 -3.29 1.81 -18.93
N ALA A 121 -3.36 2.33 -17.70
CA ALA A 121 -3.35 1.52 -16.49
C ALA A 121 -4.60 0.62 -16.40
N LEU A 122 -5.78 1.15 -16.69
CA LEU A 122 -7.03 0.37 -16.74
C LEU A 122 -7.02 -0.68 -17.85
N GLU A 123 -6.40 -0.39 -19.00
CA GLU A 123 -6.25 -1.37 -20.08
C GLU A 123 -5.38 -2.56 -19.65
N ARG A 124 -4.29 -2.33 -18.90
CA ARG A 124 -3.40 -3.39 -18.39
C ARG A 124 -4.12 -4.38 -17.46
N VAL A 125 -5.17 -3.95 -16.78
CA VAL A 125 -6.00 -4.80 -15.91
C VAL A 125 -7.31 -5.25 -16.58
N GLY A 126 -7.46 -5.01 -17.88
CA GLY A 126 -8.60 -5.46 -18.67
C GLY A 126 -9.90 -4.70 -18.38
N LEU A 127 -9.80 -3.38 -18.15
CA LEU A 127 -10.92 -2.48 -17.84
C LEU A 127 -11.08 -1.31 -18.83
N LYS A 128 -10.45 -1.40 -20.01
CA LYS A 128 -10.54 -0.36 -21.05
C LYS A 128 -11.98 0.07 -21.35
N ASP A 129 -12.86 -0.88 -21.65
CA ASP A 129 -14.27 -0.62 -21.99
C ASP A 129 -15.13 -0.20 -20.78
N ARG A 130 -14.55 -0.27 -19.57
CA ARG A 130 -15.19 0.08 -18.30
C ARG A 130 -14.72 1.40 -17.72
N ALA A 131 -13.77 2.08 -18.36
CA ALA A 131 -13.10 3.27 -17.82
C ALA A 131 -14.05 4.38 -17.32
N HIS A 132 -15.16 4.60 -18.02
CA HIS A 132 -16.13 5.66 -17.68
C HIS A 132 -17.33 5.17 -16.87
N HIS A 133 -17.30 3.94 -16.34
CA HIS A 133 -18.33 3.44 -15.44
C HIS A 133 -18.08 3.92 -14.01
N LEU A 134 -19.16 4.25 -13.31
CA LEU A 134 -19.13 4.49 -11.86
C LEU A 134 -18.95 3.16 -11.10
N PRO A 135 -18.39 3.18 -9.88
CA PRO A 135 -18.21 1.98 -9.05
C PRO A 135 -19.47 1.12 -8.91
N GLY A 136 -20.65 1.75 -8.78
CA GLY A 136 -21.93 1.02 -8.68
C GLY A 136 -22.33 0.25 -9.95
N GLN A 137 -21.67 0.49 -11.08
CA GLN A 137 -21.90 -0.19 -12.36
C GLN A 137 -20.85 -1.29 -12.63
N LEU A 138 -19.88 -1.46 -11.72
CA LEU A 138 -18.81 -2.44 -11.82
C LEU A 138 -19.08 -3.62 -10.86
N SER A 139 -18.80 -4.83 -11.31
CA SER A 139 -18.74 -6.01 -10.43
C SER A 139 -17.64 -5.85 -9.39
N GLY A 140 -17.69 -6.61 -8.28
CA GLY A 140 -16.64 -6.55 -7.26
C GLY A 140 -15.24 -6.88 -7.78
N GLY A 141 -15.12 -7.81 -8.72
CA GLY A 141 -13.85 -8.14 -9.37
C GLY A 141 -13.36 -7.09 -10.37
N GLU A 142 -14.26 -6.30 -10.95
CA GLU A 142 -13.88 -5.09 -11.71
C GLU A 142 -13.44 -3.99 -10.74
N GLN A 143 -14.18 -3.74 -9.65
CA GLN A 143 -13.81 -2.74 -8.64
C GLN A 143 -12.46 -3.04 -7.96
N GLN A 144 -12.09 -4.31 -7.77
CA GLN A 144 -10.78 -4.70 -7.22
C GLN A 144 -9.62 -4.45 -8.19
N ARG A 145 -9.90 -4.39 -9.51
CA ARG A 145 -8.90 -4.17 -10.55
C ARG A 145 -8.69 -2.69 -10.86
N VAL A 146 -9.68 -1.84 -10.59
CA VAL A 146 -9.52 -0.36 -10.61
C VAL A 146 -8.55 0.04 -9.51
#